data_AF-X1JZH3-F1
#
_entry.id   AF-X1JZH3-F1
#
_cell.length_a   1.000
_cell.length_b   1.000
_cell.length_c   1.000
_cell.angle_alpha   90.00
_cell.angle_beta   90.00
_cell.angle_gamma   90.00
#
_symmetry.space_group_name_H-M   'P 1'
#
loop_
_entity.id
_entity.type
_entity.pdbx_description
1 polymer ?
#
loop_
_entity_poly.entity_id
_entity_poly.type
_entity_poly.pdbx_seq_one_letter_code
_entity_poly.pdbx_strand_id
1 'polypeptide(L)'
;TGCLGGMGTSGLVTAFDPMADGKRMLVGGFMREVVETMYKRQFLKPGIDPNAWRKNYHNWTQFQVEGYKLVLDEFVRKAGVEVRFFTRVIDADADPQQGKVSGVVLQNIEGYRFVRAGTYIDATGDAVLADLCGAACREAGRDTPAPMPATLCSLHAGIDWSRMGNQYSALKKALADGHFTQPDRHFPGMSQVDQSVGYLNGGHLFHMNALKCKDLSDGVMLGRRIVQEYVAFYR
;
A
#
# COMPACT_ATOMS: atom_id res chain seq x y z
N THR A 1 9.84 -6.09 6.93
CA THR A 1 9.89 -5.84 5.46
C THR A 1 11.27 -5.31 5.10
N GLY A 2 11.61 -5.30 3.81
CA GLY A 2 12.92 -4.85 3.31
C GLY A 2 12.94 -3.44 2.71
N CYS A 3 11.86 -2.67 2.86
CA CYS A 3 11.76 -1.31 2.34
C CYS A 3 10.76 -0.48 3.15
N LEU A 4 10.88 0.84 3.06
CA LEU A 4 9.92 1.82 3.60
C LEU A 4 8.73 2.01 2.65
N GLY A 5 7.64 2.64 3.13
CA GLY A 5 6.50 3.07 2.30
C GLY A 5 5.26 2.18 2.33
N GLY A 6 5.28 1.07 3.07
CA GLY A 6 4.10 0.24 3.34
C GLY A 6 3.37 -0.22 2.08
N MET A 7 2.07 0.08 1.98
CA MET A 7 1.24 -0.29 0.84
C MET A 7 1.67 0.35 -0.48
N GLY A 8 2.29 1.54 -0.44
CA GLY A 8 2.82 2.19 -1.64
C GLY A 8 4.07 1.52 -2.22
N THR A 9 4.71 0.63 -1.46
CA THR A 9 5.93 -0.07 -1.89
C THR A 9 5.78 -1.58 -1.84
N SER A 10 5.75 -2.18 -0.64
CA SER A 10 5.59 -3.62 -0.48
C SER A 10 4.22 -4.11 -0.96
N GLY A 11 3.19 -3.26 -0.83
CA GLY A 11 1.82 -3.57 -1.27
C GLY A 11 1.50 -3.19 -2.71
N LEU A 12 2.41 -2.53 -3.43
CA LEU A 12 2.27 -2.13 -4.84
C LEU A 12 1.04 -1.27 -5.17
N VAL A 13 0.51 -0.52 -4.20
CA VAL A 13 -0.46 0.55 -4.44
C VAL A 13 0.29 1.78 -4.96
N THR A 14 0.73 1.73 -6.22
CA THR A 14 1.68 2.70 -6.78
C THR A 14 1.02 3.96 -7.34
N ALA A 15 0.07 4.50 -6.59
CA ALA A 15 -0.51 5.81 -6.82
C ALA A 15 -0.81 6.48 -5.48
N PHE A 16 -0.39 7.74 -5.34
CA PHE A 16 -0.82 8.55 -4.21
C PHE A 16 -2.27 8.98 -4.43
N ASP A 17 -3.05 8.93 -3.36
CA ASP A 17 -4.43 9.40 -3.33
C ASP A 17 -4.53 10.90 -3.65
N PRO A 18 -5.73 11.40 -4.02
CA PRO A 18 -5.94 12.79 -4.35
C PRO A 18 -5.43 13.75 -3.27
N MET A 19 -4.53 14.65 -3.66
CA MET A 19 -3.88 15.59 -2.75
C MET A 19 -4.45 17.02 -2.81
N ALA A 20 -5.43 17.29 -3.67
CA ALA A 20 -5.96 18.62 -3.93
C ALA A 20 -7.50 18.66 -4.06
N ASP A 21 -8.06 19.86 -3.87
CA ASP A 21 -9.52 20.10 -3.76
C ASP A 21 -10.17 20.73 -5.02
N GLY A 22 -9.44 20.79 -6.13
CA GLY A 22 -9.85 21.51 -7.35
C GLY A 22 -9.30 22.95 -7.44
N LYS A 23 -8.77 23.49 -6.33
CA LYS A 23 -8.25 24.86 -6.24
C LYS A 23 -6.82 24.91 -5.73
N ARG A 24 -6.48 24.06 -4.75
CA ARG A 24 -5.19 24.03 -4.07
C ARG A 24 -4.85 22.64 -3.54
N MET A 25 -3.56 22.44 -3.27
CA MET A 25 -3.07 21.26 -2.55
C MET A 25 -3.51 21.31 -1.09
N LEU A 26 -4.10 20.22 -0.61
CA LEU A 26 -4.47 20.00 0.79
C LEU A 26 -3.36 19.27 1.56
N VAL A 27 -2.69 18.30 0.90
CA VAL A 27 -1.68 17.46 1.54
C VAL A 27 -0.31 18.11 1.44
N GLY A 28 0.13 18.79 2.50
CA GLY A 28 1.41 19.51 2.55
C GLY A 28 2.56 18.72 3.18
N GLY A 29 3.52 19.45 3.75
CA GLY A 29 4.61 18.89 4.56
C GLY A 29 5.43 17.82 3.84
N PHE A 30 5.75 16.75 4.58
CA PHE A 30 6.56 15.64 4.11
C PHE A 30 6.06 15.03 2.79
N MET A 31 4.74 14.84 2.64
CA MET A 31 4.20 14.25 1.42
C MET A 31 4.42 15.15 0.20
N ARG A 32 4.33 16.48 0.37
CA ARG A 32 4.71 17.43 -0.69
C ARG A 32 6.17 17.29 -1.07
N GLU A 33 7.07 17.21 -0.09
CA GLU A 33 8.50 17.02 -0.36
C GLU A 33 8.78 15.72 -1.13
N VAL A 34 8.09 14.63 -0.78
CA VAL A 34 8.16 13.35 -1.48
C VAL A 34 7.69 13.49 -2.93
N VAL A 35 6.44 13.91 -3.18
CA VAL A 35 5.88 13.94 -4.55
C VAL A 35 6.65 14.92 -5.46
N GLU A 36 7.09 16.06 -4.91
CA GLU A 36 7.90 17.04 -5.66
C GLU A 36 9.30 16.50 -5.98
N THR A 37 9.91 15.74 -5.08
CA THR A 37 11.20 15.08 -5.33
C THR A 37 11.05 13.99 -6.38
N MET A 38 10.01 13.16 -6.29
CA MET A 38 9.70 12.13 -7.28
C MET A 38 9.43 12.74 -8.65
N TYR A 39 8.68 13.85 -8.72
CA TYR A 39 8.43 14.56 -9.98
C TYR A 39 9.73 15.09 -10.61
N LYS A 40 10.56 15.79 -9.83
CA LYS A 40 11.85 16.32 -10.30
C LYS A 40 12.80 15.23 -10.81
N ARG A 41 12.74 14.03 -10.21
CA ARG A 41 13.55 12.87 -10.60
C ARG A 41 12.88 11.97 -11.64
N GLN A 42 11.73 12.37 -12.18
CA GLN A 42 10.99 11.62 -13.18
C GLN A 42 10.57 10.21 -12.72
N PHE A 43 10.33 10.05 -11.42
CA PHE A 43 9.78 8.82 -10.83
C PHE A 43 8.25 8.81 -10.76
N LEU A 44 7.58 9.83 -11.29
CA LEU A 44 6.13 9.82 -11.49
C LEU A 44 5.79 9.32 -12.91
N LYS A 45 4.51 9.03 -13.15
CA LYS A 45 4.02 8.68 -14.48
C LYS A 45 4.52 9.67 -15.55
N PRO A 46 5.01 9.18 -16.72
CA PRO A 46 5.42 10.05 -17.82
C PRO A 46 4.33 11.04 -18.24
N GLY A 47 4.72 12.30 -18.42
CA GLY A 47 3.81 13.36 -18.87
C GLY A 47 2.74 13.77 -17.86
N ILE A 48 2.86 13.37 -16.58
CA ILE A 48 1.93 13.81 -15.55
C ILE A 48 1.97 15.35 -15.40
N ASP A 49 0.80 15.98 -15.42
CA ASP A 49 0.66 17.40 -15.09
C ASP A 49 0.77 17.57 -13.56
N PRO A 50 1.68 18.42 -13.03
CA PRO A 50 1.74 18.74 -11.61
C PRO A 50 0.45 19.22 -10.98
N ASN A 51 -0.48 19.76 -11.76
CA ASN A 51 -1.81 20.09 -11.24
C ASN A 51 -2.54 18.85 -10.72
N ALA A 52 -2.18 17.61 -11.11
CA ALA A 52 -2.75 16.39 -10.54
C ALA A 52 -2.69 16.35 -9.01
N TRP A 53 -1.58 16.77 -8.40
CA TRP A 53 -1.46 16.86 -6.93
C TRP A 53 -1.51 18.28 -6.38
N ARG A 54 -1.28 19.31 -7.21
CA ARG A 54 -1.27 20.71 -6.76
C ARG A 54 -2.63 21.39 -6.78
N LYS A 55 -3.56 20.92 -7.63
CA LYS A 55 -4.82 21.63 -7.87
C LYS A 55 -6.02 20.71 -8.11
N ASN A 56 -5.91 19.72 -8.99
CA ASN A 56 -7.04 18.97 -9.52
C ASN A 56 -7.76 18.17 -8.42
N TYR A 57 -9.10 18.19 -8.47
CA TYR A 57 -9.92 17.41 -7.56
C TYR A 57 -9.91 15.93 -7.97
N HIS A 58 -9.83 15.04 -6.99
CA HIS A 58 -10.06 13.60 -7.16
C HIS A 58 -9.17 12.96 -8.25
N ASN A 59 -7.88 13.31 -8.25
CA ASN A 59 -6.90 12.86 -9.23
C ASN A 59 -5.73 12.14 -8.55
N TRP A 60 -5.47 10.90 -8.96
CA TRP A 60 -4.39 10.06 -8.42
C TRP A 60 -3.06 10.38 -9.07
N THR A 61 -1.98 10.30 -8.29
CA THR A 61 -0.61 10.56 -8.75
C THR A 61 0.17 9.26 -8.79
N GLN A 62 0.22 8.63 -9.96
CA GLN A 62 0.93 7.37 -10.17
C GLN A 62 2.45 7.56 -10.13
N PHE A 63 3.15 6.54 -9.62
CA PHE A 63 4.59 6.61 -9.41
C PHE A 63 5.29 5.27 -9.62
N GLN A 64 6.60 5.34 -9.86
CA GLN A 64 7.48 4.18 -9.95
C GLN A 64 7.90 3.71 -8.55
N VAL A 65 7.63 2.45 -8.24
CA VAL A 65 7.81 1.91 -6.89
C VAL A 65 9.27 1.94 -6.40
N GLU A 66 10.23 1.62 -7.28
CA GLU A 66 11.66 1.63 -6.93
C GLU A 66 12.16 3.05 -6.67
N GLY A 67 11.69 4.02 -7.48
CA GLY A 67 11.97 5.43 -7.25
C GLY A 67 11.43 5.92 -5.91
N TYR A 68 10.24 5.45 -5.49
CA TYR A 68 9.67 5.82 -4.20
C TYR A 68 10.49 5.28 -3.03
N LYS A 69 10.89 4.00 -3.08
CA LYS A 69 11.75 3.37 -2.05
C LYS A 69 13.05 4.16 -1.87
N LEU A 70 13.73 4.48 -2.98
CA LEU A 70 14.97 5.26 -2.96
C LEU A 70 14.79 6.63 -2.31
N VAL A 71 13.75 7.36 -2.67
CA VAL A 71 13.46 8.69 -2.09
C VAL A 71 13.24 8.58 -0.58
N LEU A 72 12.50 7.57 -0.12
CA LEU A 72 12.28 7.36 1.31
C LEU A 72 13.58 7.03 2.06
N ASP A 73 14.42 6.16 1.52
CA ASP A 73 15.72 5.79 2.11
C ASP A 73 16.67 6.99 2.25
N GLU A 74 16.69 7.86 1.24
CA GLU A 74 17.47 9.10 1.29
C GLU A 74 16.91 10.07 2.33
N PHE A 75 15.58 10.18 2.45
CA PHE A 75 14.93 11.11 3.37
C PHE A 75 15.19 10.72 4.83
N VAL A 76 15.05 9.45 5.18
CA VAL A 76 15.35 8.96 6.54
C VAL A 76 16.84 9.10 6.86
N ARG A 77 17.73 8.81 5.90
CA ARG A 77 19.17 8.95 6.09
C ARG A 77 19.57 10.41 6.31
N LYS A 78 19.01 11.33 5.52
CA LYS A 78 19.22 12.78 5.69
C LYS A 78 18.71 13.26 7.05
N ALA A 79 17.62 12.69 7.56
CA ALA A 79 17.07 13.01 8.86
C ALA A 79 17.85 12.39 10.03
N GLY A 80 18.89 11.59 9.78
CA GLY A 80 19.66 10.90 10.82
C GLY A 80 18.88 9.78 11.50
N VAL A 81 17.83 9.25 10.85
CA VAL A 81 17.02 8.15 11.38
C VAL A 81 17.75 6.84 11.13
N GLU A 82 17.98 6.07 12.19
CA GLU A 82 18.45 4.68 12.08
C GLU A 82 17.31 3.78 11.63
N VAL A 83 17.41 3.23 10.43
CA VAL A 83 16.43 2.26 9.90
C VAL A 83 16.92 0.84 10.08
N ARG A 84 16.06 -0.01 10.66
CA ARG A 84 16.31 -1.45 10.83
C ARG A 84 15.32 -2.26 10.00
N PHE A 85 15.68 -2.52 8.74
CA PHE A 85 14.92 -3.45 7.90
C PHE A 85 14.94 -4.87 8.46
N PHE A 86 14.01 -5.70 7.99
CA PHE A 86 13.87 -7.11 8.39
C PHE A 86 13.81 -7.34 9.91
N THR A 87 13.37 -6.32 10.65
CA THR A 87 13.17 -6.37 12.10
C THR A 87 11.68 -6.27 12.39
N ARG A 88 11.18 -7.13 13.26
CA ARG A 88 9.78 -7.16 13.70
C ARG A 88 9.72 -6.91 15.19
N VAL A 89 8.78 -6.08 15.64
CA VAL A 89 8.34 -6.13 17.03
C VAL A 89 7.50 -7.39 17.22
N ILE A 90 7.77 -8.14 18.28
CA ILE A 90 7.09 -9.40 18.58
C ILE A 90 6.47 -9.44 19.97
N ASP A 91 6.89 -8.55 20.86
CA ASP A 91 6.33 -8.42 22.21
C ASP A 91 6.64 -7.03 22.80
N ALA A 92 5.98 -6.66 23.89
CA ALA A 92 6.22 -5.41 24.62
C ALA A 92 6.10 -5.61 26.14
N ASP A 93 7.00 -4.96 26.89
CA ASP A 93 6.86 -4.80 28.34
C ASP A 93 6.13 -3.47 28.59
N ALA A 94 4.86 -3.57 28.96
CA ALA A 94 3.99 -2.43 29.18
C ALA A 94 3.09 -2.64 30.41
N ASP A 95 2.77 -1.54 31.09
CA ASP A 95 1.73 -1.44 32.10
C ASP A 95 0.55 -0.67 31.50
N PRO A 96 -0.53 -1.37 31.07
CA PRO A 96 -1.69 -0.71 30.48
C PRO A 96 -2.47 0.16 31.49
N GLN A 97 -2.41 -0.16 32.77
CA GLN A 97 -3.11 0.63 33.81
C GLN A 97 -2.43 1.97 34.04
N GLN A 98 -1.09 1.98 33.97
CA GLN A 98 -0.29 3.20 34.09
C GLN A 98 -0.02 3.89 32.74
N GLY A 99 -0.39 3.27 31.62
CA GLY A 99 -0.11 3.77 30.27
C GLY A 99 1.39 3.88 29.97
N LYS A 100 2.21 2.98 30.52
CA LYS A 100 3.67 3.05 30.45
C LYS A 100 4.24 1.88 29.66
N VAL A 101 5.08 2.16 28.67
CA VAL A 101 5.84 1.16 27.92
C VAL A 101 7.30 1.19 28.37
N SER A 102 7.76 0.09 28.96
CA SER A 102 9.14 -0.07 29.47
C SER A 102 10.12 -0.48 28.37
N GLY A 103 9.67 -1.24 27.37
CA GLY A 103 10.50 -1.74 26.28
C GLY A 103 9.72 -2.59 25.28
N VAL A 104 10.35 -2.88 24.15
CA VAL A 104 9.82 -3.79 23.13
C VAL A 104 10.80 -4.92 22.86
N VAL A 105 10.27 -6.10 22.55
CA VAL A 105 11.06 -7.23 22.08
C VAL A 105 11.06 -7.24 20.56
N LEU A 106 12.25 -7.18 19.98
CA LEU A 106 12.48 -7.21 18.55
C LEU A 106 13.02 -8.58 18.13
N GLN A 107 12.62 -9.03 16.95
CA GLN A 107 13.15 -10.20 16.26
C GLN A 107 13.73 -9.80 14.92
N ASN A 108 14.96 -10.23 14.66
CA ASN A 108 15.62 -10.14 13.36
C ASN A 108 16.61 -11.31 13.18
N ILE A 109 17.48 -11.24 12.18
CA ILE A 109 18.48 -12.29 11.91
C ILE A 109 19.55 -12.43 13.01
N GLU A 110 19.75 -11.39 13.84
CA GLU A 110 20.67 -11.38 14.97
C GLU A 110 20.05 -11.94 16.26
N GLY A 111 18.82 -12.45 16.18
CA GLY A 111 18.05 -13.04 17.28
C GLY A 111 17.06 -12.07 17.91
N TYR A 112 16.83 -12.25 19.22
CA TYR A 112 15.92 -11.41 20.00
C TYR A 112 16.67 -10.30 20.72
N ARG A 113 16.07 -9.12 20.79
CA ARG A 113 16.61 -7.96 21.53
C ARG A 113 15.50 -7.25 22.28
N PHE A 114 15.77 -6.89 23.53
CA PHE A 114 14.90 -5.99 24.29
C PHE A 114 15.42 -4.56 24.15
N VAL A 115 14.58 -3.67 23.63
CA VAL A 115 14.96 -2.27 23.34
C VAL A 115 14.12 -1.33 24.18
N ARG A 116 14.78 -0.37 24.82
CA ARG A 116 14.15 0.72 25.58
C ARG A 116 14.23 2.02 24.79
N ALA A 117 13.17 2.81 24.86
CA ALA A 117 13.07 4.17 24.34
C ALA A 117 12.20 5.02 25.26
N GLY A 118 12.34 6.35 25.16
CA GLY A 118 11.47 7.28 25.87
C GLY A 118 10.06 7.37 25.30
N THR A 119 9.91 7.10 24.00
CA THR A 119 8.65 7.16 23.27
C THR A 119 8.61 6.05 22.22
N TYR A 120 7.43 5.45 22.05
CA TYR A 120 7.16 4.43 21.03
C TYR A 120 6.03 4.92 20.12
N ILE A 121 6.19 4.73 18.82
CA ILE A 121 5.17 5.08 17.82
C ILE A 121 4.81 3.79 17.09
N ASP A 122 3.54 3.39 17.15
CA ASP A 122 3.04 2.27 16.36
C ASP A 122 2.74 2.74 14.93
N ALA A 123 3.63 2.36 14.01
CA ALA A 123 3.48 2.55 12.57
C ALA A 123 3.40 1.21 11.82
N THR A 124 2.88 0.16 12.48
CA THR A 124 2.79 -1.20 11.92
C THR A 124 1.72 -1.34 10.83
N GLY A 125 0.72 -0.45 10.82
CA GLY A 125 -0.44 -0.51 9.93
C GLY A 125 -1.61 -1.32 10.48
N ASP A 126 -1.31 -2.33 11.31
CA ASP A 126 -2.29 -3.27 11.89
C ASP A 126 -2.45 -3.10 13.42
N ALA A 127 -1.89 -2.01 13.99
CA ALA A 127 -1.91 -1.70 15.43
C ALA A 127 -1.23 -2.78 16.33
N VAL A 128 -0.23 -3.49 15.79
CA VAL A 128 0.42 -4.62 16.48
C VAL A 128 1.09 -4.19 17.78
N LEU A 129 1.83 -3.07 17.80
CA LEU A 129 2.50 -2.63 19.02
C LEU A 129 1.49 -2.09 20.03
N ALA A 130 0.47 -1.37 19.57
CA ALA A 130 -0.60 -0.87 20.41
C ALA A 130 -1.34 -2.02 21.12
N ASP A 131 -1.68 -3.08 20.39
CA ASP A 131 -2.30 -4.29 20.93
C ASP A 131 -1.41 -5.00 21.96
N LEU A 132 -0.12 -5.20 21.63
CA LEU A 132 0.87 -5.76 22.57
C LEU A 132 1.01 -4.93 23.86
N CYS A 133 0.84 -3.61 23.78
CA CYS A 133 0.87 -2.73 24.95
C CYS A 133 -0.46 -2.69 25.72
N GLY A 134 -1.47 -3.44 25.30
CA GLY A 134 -2.81 -3.47 25.92
C GLY A 134 -3.67 -2.24 25.61
N ALA A 135 -3.36 -1.47 24.56
CA ALA A 135 -4.22 -0.38 24.13
C ALA A 135 -5.50 -0.93 23.47
N ALA A 136 -6.62 -0.23 23.67
CA ALA A 136 -7.88 -0.64 23.05
C ALA A 136 -7.78 -0.57 21.51
N CYS A 137 -7.90 -1.73 20.87
CA CYS A 137 -7.85 -1.89 19.42
C CYS A 137 -9.20 -2.37 18.87
N ARG A 138 -9.47 -2.06 17.59
CA ARG A 138 -10.65 -2.56 16.87
C ARG A 138 -10.20 -3.42 15.70
N GLU A 139 -10.84 -4.56 15.54
CA GLU A 139 -10.54 -5.51 14.49
C GLU A 139 -11.57 -5.45 13.36
N ALA A 140 -11.08 -5.28 12.13
CA ALA A 140 -11.89 -5.38 10.94
C ALA A 140 -12.51 -6.78 10.82
N GLY A 141 -13.81 -6.86 10.54
CA GLY A 141 -14.55 -8.13 10.47
C GLY A 141 -15.10 -8.64 11.82
N ARG A 142 -14.59 -8.15 12.96
CA ARG A 142 -15.19 -8.38 14.28
C ARG A 142 -15.93 -7.14 14.79
N ASP A 143 -15.21 -6.04 14.94
CA ASP A 143 -15.73 -4.78 15.51
C ASP A 143 -16.29 -3.84 14.44
N THR A 144 -16.00 -4.13 13.17
CA THR A 144 -16.56 -3.45 12.00
C THR A 144 -16.99 -4.52 10.99
N PRO A 145 -18.30 -4.81 10.85
CA PRO A 145 -18.78 -5.80 9.92
C PRO A 145 -18.55 -5.34 8.47
N ALA A 146 -18.33 -6.30 7.57
CA ALA A 146 -18.11 -6.06 6.13
C ALA A 146 -17.04 -5.00 5.82
N PRO A 147 -15.78 -5.19 6.26
CA PRO A 147 -14.70 -4.28 5.89
C PRO A 147 -14.45 -4.29 4.39
N MET A 148 -13.78 -3.24 3.88
CA MET A 148 -13.32 -3.22 2.50
C MET A 148 -12.44 -4.45 2.23
N PRO A 149 -12.75 -5.25 1.20
CA PRO A 149 -11.96 -6.44 0.89
C PRO A 149 -10.54 -6.05 0.43
N ALA A 150 -9.57 -6.93 0.71
CA ALA A 150 -8.18 -6.71 0.34
C ALA A 150 -7.95 -6.96 -1.16
N THR A 151 -6.88 -6.42 -1.73
CA THR A 151 -6.48 -6.69 -3.12
C THR A 151 -4.99 -6.98 -3.17
N LEU A 152 -4.60 -8.03 -3.90
CA LEU A 152 -3.19 -8.30 -4.21
C LEU A 152 -2.81 -7.48 -5.46
N CYS A 153 -2.27 -6.27 -5.27
CA CYS A 153 -1.81 -5.45 -6.37
C CYS A 153 -0.59 -6.09 -7.07
N SER A 154 -0.44 -5.83 -8.36
CA SER A 154 0.64 -6.40 -9.18
C SER A 154 1.15 -5.42 -10.22
N LEU A 155 2.39 -5.63 -10.66
CA LEU A 155 3.02 -4.87 -11.74
C LEU A 155 3.07 -5.72 -13.01
N HIS A 156 2.78 -5.09 -14.13
CA HIS A 156 2.78 -5.69 -15.47
C HIS A 156 3.62 -4.83 -16.40
N ALA A 157 4.50 -5.46 -17.17
CA ALA A 157 5.39 -4.80 -18.12
C ALA A 157 5.05 -5.15 -19.57
N GLY A 158 5.61 -4.42 -20.52
CA GLY A 158 5.39 -4.64 -21.96
C GLY A 158 4.01 -4.16 -22.43
N ILE A 159 3.39 -3.23 -21.71
CA ILE A 159 2.08 -2.68 -22.06
C ILE A 159 2.25 -1.60 -23.15
N ASP A 160 1.48 -1.74 -24.23
CA ASP A 160 1.26 -0.67 -25.20
C ASP A 160 0.05 0.17 -24.78
N TRP A 161 0.32 1.31 -24.13
CA TRP A 161 -0.71 2.20 -23.61
C TRP A 161 -1.58 2.86 -24.69
N SER A 162 -1.11 2.93 -25.94
CA SER A 162 -1.90 3.49 -27.04
C SER A 162 -3.13 2.64 -27.36
N ARG A 163 -3.10 1.36 -26.97
CA ARG A 163 -4.19 0.40 -27.15
C ARG A 163 -5.13 0.33 -25.95
N MET A 164 -4.84 1.06 -24.86
CA MET A 164 -5.66 1.02 -23.65
C MET A 164 -7.02 1.68 -23.90
N GLY A 165 -8.09 0.89 -23.85
CA GLY A 165 -9.47 1.36 -24.01
C GLY A 165 -10.15 1.75 -22.69
N ASN A 166 -11.48 1.91 -22.74
CA ASN A 166 -12.28 2.13 -21.55
C ASN A 166 -12.40 0.83 -20.72
N GLN A 167 -11.63 0.77 -19.63
CA GLN A 167 -11.54 -0.40 -18.75
C GLN A 167 -12.88 -0.78 -18.11
N TYR A 168 -13.72 0.21 -17.77
CA TYR A 168 -15.00 -0.01 -17.10
C TYR A 168 -16.03 -0.67 -18.04
N SER A 169 -16.11 -0.20 -19.28
CA SER A 169 -16.96 -0.81 -20.32
C SER A 169 -16.51 -2.23 -20.65
N ALA A 170 -15.19 -2.46 -20.77
CA ALA A 170 -14.63 -3.79 -20.98
C ALA A 170 -14.94 -4.74 -19.81
N LEU A 171 -14.77 -4.29 -18.57
CA LEU A 171 -15.09 -5.07 -17.37
C LEU A 171 -16.56 -5.50 -17.36
N LYS A 172 -17.49 -4.58 -17.63
CA LYS A 172 -18.93 -4.90 -17.69
C LYS A 172 -19.23 -6.04 -18.65
N LYS A 173 -18.61 -6.02 -19.83
CA LYS A 173 -18.75 -7.08 -20.83
C LYS A 173 -18.16 -8.40 -20.31
N ALA A 174 -16.93 -8.39 -19.82
CA ALA A 174 -16.27 -9.59 -19.29
C ALA A 174 -17.05 -10.25 -18.14
N LEU A 175 -17.68 -9.44 -17.27
CA LEU A 175 -18.57 -9.94 -16.22
C LEU A 175 -19.85 -10.58 -16.79
N ALA A 176 -20.45 -9.99 -17.82
CA ALA A 176 -21.62 -10.55 -18.49
C ALA A 176 -21.30 -11.87 -19.22
N ASP A 177 -20.08 -11.97 -19.76
CA ASP A 177 -19.57 -13.14 -20.47
C ASP A 177 -19.08 -14.25 -19.52
N GLY A 178 -19.08 -14.03 -18.20
CA GLY A 178 -18.66 -15.01 -17.19
C GLY A 178 -17.15 -15.27 -17.15
N HIS A 179 -16.33 -14.29 -17.56
CA HIS A 179 -14.87 -14.43 -17.67
C HIS A 179 -14.17 -14.70 -16.33
N PHE A 180 -14.64 -14.08 -15.24
CA PHE A 180 -14.00 -14.17 -13.94
C PHE A 180 -14.61 -15.26 -13.08
N THR A 181 -13.76 -16.04 -12.40
CA THR A 181 -14.22 -17.05 -11.43
C THR A 181 -14.93 -16.42 -10.24
N GLN A 182 -14.51 -15.20 -9.89
CA GLN A 182 -15.13 -14.38 -8.86
C GLN A 182 -15.54 -13.02 -9.45
N PRO A 183 -16.82 -12.85 -9.84
CA PRO A 183 -17.31 -11.60 -10.38
C PRO A 183 -17.14 -10.44 -9.40
N ASP A 184 -16.42 -9.40 -9.82
CA ASP A 184 -16.13 -8.21 -9.02
C ASP A 184 -16.46 -6.95 -9.82
N ARG A 185 -17.38 -6.15 -9.28
CA ARG A 185 -17.83 -4.89 -9.89
C ARG A 185 -16.99 -3.69 -9.42
N HIS A 186 -16.24 -3.83 -8.33
CA HIS A 186 -15.38 -2.78 -7.84
C HIS A 186 -13.97 -2.96 -8.43
N PHE A 187 -13.58 -2.05 -9.31
CA PHE A 187 -12.36 -2.20 -10.08
C PHE A 187 -11.63 -0.86 -10.21
N PRO A 188 -10.65 -0.59 -9.33
CA PRO A 188 -9.74 0.53 -9.51
C PRO A 188 -9.01 0.47 -10.86
N GLY A 189 -8.63 -0.73 -11.29
CA GLY A 189 -8.12 -1.02 -12.61
C GLY A 189 -6.60 -0.92 -12.73
N MET A 190 -6.14 -0.84 -13.98
CA MET A 190 -4.74 -0.74 -14.33
C MET A 190 -4.38 0.70 -14.65
N SER A 191 -3.31 1.18 -14.04
CA SER A 191 -2.82 2.54 -14.20
C SER A 191 -1.36 2.54 -14.61
N GLN A 192 -1.03 3.45 -15.53
CA GLN A 192 0.33 3.64 -16.04
C GLN A 192 1.23 4.24 -14.96
N VAL A 193 2.38 3.61 -14.73
CA VAL A 193 3.43 4.12 -13.82
C VAL A 193 4.70 4.51 -14.55
N ASP A 194 4.97 3.87 -15.70
CA ASP A 194 6.09 4.19 -16.59
C ASP A 194 5.70 3.95 -18.07
N GLN A 195 6.65 4.09 -19.00
CA GLN A 195 6.43 3.97 -20.45
C GLN A 195 5.79 2.64 -20.86
N SER A 196 6.14 1.53 -20.21
CA SER A 196 5.62 0.20 -20.56
C SER A 196 5.11 -0.60 -19.35
N VAL A 197 5.12 0.01 -18.15
CA VAL A 197 4.76 -0.64 -16.90
C VAL A 197 3.49 -0.03 -16.33
N GLY A 198 2.58 -0.91 -15.90
CA GLY A 198 1.33 -0.56 -15.23
C GLY A 198 1.19 -1.32 -13.92
N TYR A 199 0.56 -0.69 -12.93
CA TYR A 199 0.11 -1.39 -11.75
C TYR A 199 -1.37 -1.72 -11.90
N LEU A 200 -1.73 -2.93 -11.49
CA LEU A 200 -3.10 -3.41 -11.42
C LEU A 200 -3.56 -3.44 -9.97
N ASN A 201 -4.65 -2.75 -9.70
CA ASN A 201 -5.45 -2.90 -8.49
C ASN A 201 -6.84 -3.39 -8.88
N GLY A 202 -7.06 -4.70 -8.79
CA GLY A 202 -8.33 -5.34 -9.08
C GLY A 202 -8.34 -6.79 -8.59
N GLY A 203 -9.53 -7.36 -8.47
CA GLY A 203 -9.71 -8.72 -7.98
C GLY A 203 -9.69 -8.78 -6.46
N HIS A 204 -10.74 -8.25 -5.84
CA HIS A 204 -10.88 -8.24 -4.39
C HIS A 204 -10.85 -9.64 -3.80
N LEU A 205 -10.27 -9.78 -2.62
CA LEU A 205 -10.23 -11.00 -1.81
C LEU A 205 -11.25 -10.83 -0.68
N PHE A 206 -12.43 -11.41 -0.88
CA PHE A 206 -13.53 -11.31 0.07
C PHE A 206 -13.33 -12.24 1.28
N HIS A 207 -13.95 -11.87 2.40
CA HIS A 207 -14.02 -12.70 3.62
C HIS A 207 -12.64 -13.08 4.22
N MET A 208 -11.62 -12.26 3.99
CA MET A 208 -10.30 -12.44 4.59
C MET A 208 -10.23 -11.78 5.97
N ASN A 209 -9.54 -12.41 6.92
CA ASN A 209 -9.13 -11.79 8.17
C ASN A 209 -7.61 -11.58 8.19
N ALA A 210 -7.16 -10.32 8.23
CA ALA A 210 -5.75 -9.96 8.23
C ALA A 210 -4.97 -10.44 9.49
N LEU A 211 -5.68 -10.82 10.55
CA LEU A 211 -5.12 -11.34 11.81
C LEU A 211 -5.09 -12.87 11.86
N LYS A 212 -5.52 -13.55 10.79
CA LYS A 212 -5.45 -15.01 10.67
C LYS A 212 -4.40 -15.42 9.64
N CYS A 213 -3.35 -16.09 10.09
CA CYS A 213 -2.24 -16.54 9.24
C CYS A 213 -2.72 -17.44 8.08
N LYS A 214 -3.73 -18.29 8.32
CA LYS A 214 -4.32 -19.12 7.27
C LYS A 214 -4.96 -18.26 6.16
N ASP A 215 -5.81 -17.31 6.52
CA ASP A 215 -6.50 -16.43 5.56
C ASP A 215 -5.49 -15.57 4.77
N LEU A 216 -4.44 -15.05 5.42
CA LEU A 216 -3.35 -14.36 4.74
C LEU A 216 -2.67 -15.25 3.69
N SER A 217 -2.36 -16.50 4.06
CA SER A 217 -1.67 -17.45 3.19
C SER A 217 -2.54 -17.86 2.00
N ASP A 218 -3.78 -18.26 2.27
CA ASP A 218 -4.76 -18.64 1.25
C ASP A 218 -5.10 -17.47 0.34
N GLY A 219 -5.29 -16.27 0.91
CA GLY A 219 -5.59 -15.03 0.21
C GLY A 219 -4.50 -14.64 -0.77
N VAL A 220 -3.22 -14.73 -0.38
CA VAL A 220 -2.10 -14.47 -1.29
C VAL A 220 -2.05 -15.51 -2.42
N MET A 221 -2.29 -16.79 -2.14
CA MET A 221 -2.33 -17.83 -3.18
C MET A 221 -3.50 -17.63 -4.15
N LEU A 222 -4.67 -17.26 -3.64
CA LEU A 222 -5.85 -16.95 -4.45
C LEU A 222 -5.62 -15.69 -5.29
N GLY A 223 -5.12 -14.61 -4.68
CA GLY A 223 -4.83 -13.35 -5.36
C GLY A 223 -3.91 -13.55 -6.56
N ARG A 224 -2.87 -14.40 -6.44
CA ARG A 224 -1.98 -14.73 -7.56
C ARG A 224 -2.72 -15.40 -8.73
N ARG A 225 -3.73 -16.23 -8.46
CA ARG A 225 -4.58 -16.83 -9.51
C ARG A 225 -5.49 -15.77 -10.14
N ILE A 226 -6.16 -14.97 -9.32
CA ILE A 226 -7.06 -13.90 -9.79
C ILE A 226 -6.30 -12.89 -10.67
N VAL A 227 -5.08 -12.50 -10.30
CA VAL A 227 -4.23 -11.64 -11.13
C VAL A 227 -4.06 -12.20 -12.54
N GLN A 228 -3.96 -13.52 -12.73
CA GLN A 228 -3.87 -14.11 -14.07
C GLN A 228 -5.17 -14.01 -14.87
N GLU A 229 -6.34 -14.07 -14.23
CA GLU A 229 -7.63 -13.83 -14.88
C GLU A 229 -7.73 -12.39 -15.38
N TYR A 230 -7.24 -11.42 -14.60
CA TYR A 230 -7.15 -10.03 -15.03
C TYR A 230 -6.12 -9.82 -16.15
N VAL A 231 -4.97 -10.48 -16.11
CA VAL A 231 -4.01 -10.46 -17.23
C VAL A 231 -4.67 -10.98 -18.51
N ALA A 232 -5.44 -12.07 -18.43
CA ALA A 232 -6.19 -12.59 -19.57
C ALA A 232 -7.28 -11.61 -20.05
N PHE A 233 -7.95 -10.92 -19.13
CA PHE A 233 -8.93 -9.88 -19.45
C PHE A 233 -8.32 -8.68 -20.19
N TYR A 234 -7.09 -8.29 -19.88
CA TYR A 234 -6.41 -7.16 -20.53
C TYR A 234 -5.78 -7.48 -21.88
N ARG A 235 -5.66 -8.77 -22.25
CA ARG A 235 -5.12 -9.21 -23.54
C ARG A 235 -6.20 -9.26 -24.62
#